data_AF-A0A945L7T2-F1
#
_entry.id   AF-A0A945L7T2-F1
#
_cell.length_a   1.000
_cell.length_b   1.000
_cell.length_c   1.000
_cell.angle_alpha   90.00
_cell.angle_beta   90.00
_cell.angle_gamma   90.00
#
_symmetry.space_group_name_H-M   'P 1'
#
loop_
_entity.id
_entity.type
_entity.pdbx_description
1 polymer ?
#
loop_
_entity_poly.entity_id
_entity_poly.type
_entity_poly.pdbx_seq_one_letter_code
_entity_poly.pdbx_strand_id
1 'polypeptide(L)'
;MSGGPLIPGLNEFDRPKRGFPRWAGFFIAGIIGVSVLLGIWGFASGTGPLSSLGQVSEDLQPTGYRPTVDADVIQVLVTPPPSGVCPDQELALTAIESERDLAISVTLSGPRSSSCQDSTGSDEIWLDVLLQDPFADRTIFRSIDGEELLRIR
;
A
#
# COMPACT_ATOMS: atom_id res chain seq x y z
N MET A 1 48.83 -14.64 -63.65
CA MET A 1 47.59 -13.88 -63.39
C MET A 1 47.55 -13.57 -61.90
N SER A 2 48.08 -12.42 -61.50
CA SER A 2 48.23 -11.97 -60.12
C SER A 2 47.09 -11.03 -59.75
N GLY A 3 46.12 -11.53 -58.98
CA GLY A 3 45.07 -10.72 -58.36
C GLY A 3 45.32 -10.59 -56.87
N GLY A 4 46.40 -9.91 -56.48
CA GLY A 4 46.60 -9.44 -55.10
C GLY A 4 46.00 -8.03 -54.95
N PRO A 5 45.56 -7.64 -53.74
CA PRO A 5 45.02 -6.30 -53.51
C PRO A 5 46.08 -5.22 -53.79
N LEU A 6 45.64 -4.12 -54.41
CA LEU A 6 46.48 -3.04 -54.93
C LEU A 6 47.20 -2.20 -53.85
N ILE A 7 46.96 -2.46 -52.57
CA ILE A 7 47.61 -1.76 -51.44
C ILE A 7 47.95 -2.80 -50.35
N PRO A 8 49.24 -3.06 -50.08
CA PRO A 8 49.66 -3.84 -48.91
C PRO A 8 49.35 -3.01 -47.64
N GLY A 9 48.57 -3.57 -46.71
CA GLY A 9 48.27 -2.91 -45.43
C GLY A 9 46.79 -2.58 -45.16
N LEU A 10 45.84 -3.05 -45.97
CA LEU A 10 44.41 -2.75 -45.71
C LEU A 10 43.70 -3.73 -44.75
N ASN A 11 44.40 -4.78 -44.26
CA ASN A 11 43.83 -5.75 -43.31
C ASN A 11 44.08 -5.38 -41.84
N GLU A 12 44.88 -4.36 -41.56
CA GLU A 12 45.22 -3.93 -40.18
C GLU A 12 44.20 -2.96 -39.58
N PHE A 13 43.29 -2.40 -40.39
CA PHE A 13 42.31 -1.41 -39.92
C PHE A 13 40.86 -1.89 -39.82
N ASP A 14 40.53 -3.11 -40.26
CA ASP A 14 39.13 -3.50 -40.50
C ASP A 14 38.54 -4.57 -39.57
N ARG A 15 39.07 -4.69 -38.34
CA ARG A 15 38.30 -5.33 -37.25
C ARG A 15 38.54 -4.61 -35.93
N PRO A 16 37.55 -3.86 -35.38
CA PRO A 16 37.56 -3.61 -33.94
C PRO A 16 37.53 -4.99 -33.27
N LYS A 17 38.57 -5.32 -32.50
CA LYS A 17 38.64 -6.56 -31.73
C LYS A 17 37.35 -6.66 -30.93
N ARG A 18 36.53 -7.66 -31.26
CA ARG A 18 35.23 -7.97 -30.65
C ARG A 18 35.47 -8.48 -29.23
N GLY A 19 35.96 -7.61 -28.36
CA GLY A 19 36.27 -7.90 -26.97
C GLY A 19 35.28 -7.17 -26.09
N PHE A 20 34.64 -7.89 -25.18
CA PHE A 20 33.81 -7.29 -24.15
C PHE A 20 34.67 -6.31 -23.35
N PRO A 21 34.36 -5.00 -23.35
CA PRO A 21 35.31 -4.03 -22.86
C PRO A 21 35.29 -4.08 -21.34
N ARG A 22 36.47 -4.14 -20.71
CA ARG A 22 36.63 -4.45 -19.26
C ARG A 22 35.77 -3.57 -18.34
N TRP A 23 35.59 -2.29 -18.69
CA TRP A 23 34.73 -1.35 -17.97
C TRP A 23 33.26 -1.78 -17.91
N ALA A 24 32.74 -2.48 -18.93
CA ALA A 24 31.39 -3.02 -18.92
C ALA A 24 31.22 -4.13 -17.87
N GLY A 25 32.28 -4.91 -17.59
CA GLY A 25 32.27 -5.89 -16.51
C GLY A 25 32.17 -5.24 -15.12
N PHE A 26 32.91 -4.14 -14.91
CA PHE A 26 32.81 -3.35 -13.67
C PHE A 26 31.45 -2.68 -13.53
N PHE A 27 30.87 -2.18 -14.62
CA PHE A 27 29.52 -1.62 -14.62
C PHE A 27 28.47 -2.66 -14.23
N ILE A 28 28.52 -3.85 -14.83
CA ILE A 28 27.59 -4.94 -14.50
C ILE A 28 27.77 -5.38 -13.05
N ALA A 29 29.00 -5.58 -12.58
CA ALA A 29 29.28 -5.93 -11.19
C ALA A 29 28.78 -4.86 -10.20
N GLY A 30 28.91 -3.58 -10.56
CA GLY A 30 28.38 -2.46 -9.78
C GLY A 30 26.86 -2.49 -9.70
N ILE A 31 26.17 -2.68 -10.83
CA ILE A 31 24.71 -2.79 -10.87
C ILE A 31 24.24 -3.98 -10.03
N ILE A 32 24.87 -5.15 -10.17
CA ILE A 32 24.53 -6.33 -9.37
C ILE A 32 24.76 -6.05 -7.89
N GLY A 33 25.89 -5.45 -7.52
CA GLY A 33 26.21 -5.12 -6.13
C GLY A 33 25.19 -4.16 -5.51
N VAL A 34 24.80 -3.11 -6.24
CA VAL A 34 23.77 -2.16 -5.80
C VAL A 34 22.41 -2.85 -5.67
N SER A 35 22.02 -3.68 -6.63
CA SER A 35 20.76 -4.43 -6.58
C SER A 35 20.72 -5.42 -5.39
N VAL A 36 21.83 -6.09 -5.10
CA VAL A 36 21.95 -6.98 -3.93
C VAL A 36 21.85 -6.19 -2.64
N LEU A 37 22.51 -5.04 -2.54
CA LEU A 37 22.44 -4.17 -1.36
C LEU A 37 21.03 -3.61 -1.14
N LEU A 38 20.36 -3.16 -2.21
CA LEU A 38 18.96 -2.70 -2.15
C LEU A 38 18.02 -3.85 -1.76
N GLY A 39 18.26 -5.06 -2.27
CA GLY A 39 17.55 -6.26 -1.87
C GLY A 39 17.70 -6.52 -0.37
N ILE A 40 18.94 -6.66 0.12
CA ILE A 40 19.23 -6.92 1.54
C ILE A 40 18.64 -5.83 2.44
N TRP A 41 18.77 -4.56 2.04
CA TRP A 41 18.21 -3.43 2.78
C TRP A 41 16.69 -3.52 2.88
N GLY A 42 15.99 -3.74 1.76
CA GLY A 42 14.53 -3.90 1.74
C GLY A 42 14.02 -5.11 2.54
N PHE A 43 14.82 -6.18 2.63
CA PHE A 43 14.53 -7.33 3.51
C PHE A 43 14.74 -6.99 4.99
N ALA A 44 15.79 -6.26 5.35
CA ALA A 44 16.10 -5.91 6.73
C ALA A 44 15.21 -4.79 7.30
N SER A 45 14.76 -3.86 6.46
CA SER A 45 13.87 -2.75 6.84
C SER A 45 12.40 -3.15 6.93
N GLY A 46 12.03 -4.37 6.51
CA GLY A 46 10.63 -4.81 6.49
C GLY A 46 9.75 -4.08 5.46
N THR A 47 10.34 -3.33 4.53
CA THR A 47 9.62 -2.52 3.52
C THR A 47 9.54 -3.17 2.13
N GLY A 48 10.00 -4.42 1.99
CA GLY A 48 9.92 -5.18 0.74
C GLY A 48 8.50 -5.69 0.41
N PRO A 49 8.24 -6.15 -0.82
CA PRO A 49 6.92 -6.64 -1.26
C PRO A 49 6.40 -7.86 -0.48
N LEU A 50 7.26 -8.51 0.30
CA LEU A 50 6.91 -9.62 1.18
C LEU A 50 6.36 -9.17 2.55
N SER A 51 6.39 -7.87 2.86
CA SER A 51 5.82 -7.32 4.10
C SER A 51 4.32 -7.60 4.22
N SER A 52 3.60 -7.64 3.10
CA SER A 52 2.18 -7.98 3.03
C SER A 52 1.88 -9.42 3.45
N LEU A 53 2.81 -10.36 3.30
CA LEU A 53 2.63 -11.76 3.75
C LEU A 53 2.59 -11.87 5.27
N GLY A 54 3.20 -10.91 5.97
CA GLY A 54 3.19 -10.83 7.43
C GLY A 54 2.00 -10.04 7.97
N GLN A 55 1.18 -9.43 7.12
CA GLN A 55 0.03 -8.63 7.53
C GLN A 55 -1.25 -9.46 7.58
N VAL A 56 -2.15 -9.07 8.49
CA VAL A 56 -3.54 -9.53 8.55
C VAL A 56 -4.41 -8.29 8.53
N SER A 57 -5.52 -8.39 7.80
CA SER A 57 -6.59 -7.41 7.81
C SER A 57 -7.84 -8.06 8.38
N GLU A 58 -8.52 -7.35 9.25
CA GLU A 58 -9.82 -7.71 9.83
C GLU A 58 -10.83 -6.61 9.50
N ASP A 59 -11.99 -7.01 8.99
CA ASP A 59 -13.09 -6.08 8.73
C ASP A 59 -13.79 -5.75 10.05
N LEU A 60 -13.83 -4.46 10.41
CA LEU A 60 -14.55 -3.98 11.58
C LEU A 60 -15.97 -3.57 11.22
N GLN A 61 -16.89 -3.76 12.17
CA GLN A 61 -18.29 -3.40 12.00
C GLN A 61 -18.54 -1.96 12.46
N PRO A 62 -18.93 -1.05 11.54
CA PRO A 62 -19.50 0.22 11.95
C PRO A 62 -20.87 -0.01 12.58
N THR A 63 -21.20 0.73 13.64
CA THR A 63 -22.45 0.56 14.40
C THR A 63 -23.36 1.78 14.34
N GLY A 64 -22.82 2.93 13.98
CA GLY A 64 -23.63 4.12 13.73
C GLY A 64 -22.82 5.26 13.16
N TYR A 65 -23.48 6.39 12.95
CA TYR A 65 -22.85 7.59 12.44
C TYR A 65 -23.45 8.84 13.07
N ARG A 66 -22.71 9.95 13.01
CA ARG A 66 -23.24 11.28 13.28
C ARG A 66 -22.69 12.28 12.26
N PRO A 67 -23.50 13.24 11.79
CA PRO A 67 -22.99 14.33 10.97
C PRO A 67 -22.14 15.27 11.82
N THR A 68 -21.16 15.91 11.19
CA THR A 68 -20.35 16.95 11.84
C THR A 68 -20.86 18.35 11.49
N VAL A 69 -20.17 19.39 11.97
CA VAL A 69 -20.44 20.78 11.57
C VAL A 69 -20.07 21.05 10.10
N ASP A 70 -19.13 20.28 9.56
CA ASP A 70 -18.73 20.35 8.16
C ASP A 70 -19.61 19.40 7.34
N ALA A 71 -20.27 19.95 6.32
CA ALA A 71 -21.21 19.18 5.49
C ALA A 71 -20.54 18.04 4.71
N ASP A 72 -19.23 18.15 4.50
CA ASP A 72 -18.41 17.18 3.77
C ASP A 72 -17.74 16.18 4.72
N VAL A 73 -18.00 16.25 6.03
CA VAL A 73 -17.43 15.33 7.02
C VAL A 73 -18.51 14.68 7.85
N ILE A 74 -18.48 13.35 7.92
CA ILE A 74 -19.29 12.56 8.85
C ILE A 74 -18.40 11.78 9.80
N GLN A 75 -18.92 11.46 10.97
CA GLN A 75 -18.24 10.63 11.96
C GLN A 75 -18.93 9.28 12.06
N VAL A 76 -18.15 8.20 11.94
CA VAL A 76 -18.66 6.83 12.01
C VAL A 76 -18.14 6.18 13.28
N LEU A 77 -19.06 5.58 14.02
CA LEU A 77 -18.76 4.78 15.19
C LEU A 77 -18.42 3.35 14.75
N VAL A 78 -17.30 2.85 15.24
CA VAL A 78 -16.82 1.49 14.98
C VAL A 78 -16.61 0.75 16.29
N THR A 79 -17.09 -0.50 16.33
CA THR A 79 -16.82 -1.37 17.47
C THR A 79 -15.37 -1.87 17.39
N PRO A 80 -14.53 -1.62 18.42
CA PRO A 80 -13.18 -2.15 18.44
C PRO A 80 -13.21 -3.69 18.50
N PRO A 81 -12.19 -4.37 17.94
CA PRO A 81 -12.08 -5.82 18.08
C PRO A 81 -11.88 -6.19 19.56
N PRO A 82 -12.24 -7.42 19.97
CA PRO A 82 -12.14 -7.86 21.37
C PRO A 82 -10.70 -7.86 21.91
N SER A 83 -9.70 -7.94 21.01
CA SER A 83 -8.28 -7.80 21.33
C SER A 83 -7.82 -6.36 21.52
N GLY A 84 -8.66 -5.38 21.20
CA GLY A 84 -8.29 -3.98 21.05
C GLY A 84 -7.51 -3.69 19.76
N VAL A 85 -7.27 -2.40 19.53
CA VAL A 85 -6.44 -1.90 18.44
C VAL A 85 -5.02 -1.69 18.95
N CYS A 86 -4.06 -2.41 18.36
CA CYS A 86 -2.65 -2.27 18.74
C CYS A 86 -2.02 -1.03 18.08
N PRO A 87 -0.98 -0.43 18.67
CA PRO A 87 -0.34 0.77 18.12
C PRO A 87 0.41 0.53 16.80
N ASP A 88 0.72 -0.72 16.48
CA ASP A 88 1.32 -1.17 15.22
C ASP A 88 0.29 -1.57 14.15
N GLN A 89 -1.00 -1.41 14.45
CA GLN A 89 -2.10 -1.62 13.52
C GLN A 89 -2.64 -0.29 12.99
N GLU A 90 -3.15 -0.31 11.77
CA GLU A 90 -3.70 0.83 11.06
C GLU A 90 -5.19 0.60 10.77
N LEU A 91 -6.02 1.59 11.11
CA LEU A 91 -7.42 1.63 10.77
C LEU A 91 -7.60 2.36 9.44
N ALA A 92 -8.05 1.64 8.42
CA ALA A 92 -8.38 2.19 7.13
C ALA A 92 -9.90 2.22 6.95
N LEU A 93 -10.43 3.43 6.77
CA LEU A 93 -11.83 3.67 6.47
C LEU A 93 -12.00 3.92 4.98
N THR A 94 -12.97 3.25 4.36
CA THR A 94 -13.34 3.47 2.97
C THR A 94 -14.83 3.81 2.87
N ALA A 95 -15.15 4.89 2.17
CA ALA A 95 -16.50 5.28 1.82
C ALA A 95 -16.68 5.20 0.30
N ILE A 96 -17.66 4.42 -0.13
CA ILE A 96 -18.08 4.32 -1.53
C ILE A 96 -19.32 5.18 -1.68
N GLU A 97 -19.17 6.30 -2.38
CA GLU A 97 -20.24 7.29 -2.56
C GLU A 97 -21.06 7.02 -3.82
N SER A 98 -22.37 7.12 -3.67
CA SER A 98 -23.35 7.14 -4.76
C SER A 98 -24.26 8.37 -4.61
N GLU A 99 -25.08 8.67 -5.63
CA GLU A 99 -25.95 9.85 -5.62
C GLU A 99 -26.93 9.89 -4.43
N ARG A 100 -27.37 8.73 -3.93
CA ARG A 100 -28.38 8.61 -2.86
C ARG A 100 -27.88 7.94 -1.60
N ASP A 101 -26.82 7.15 -1.73
CA ASP A 101 -26.41 6.17 -0.75
C ASP A 101 -24.90 6.23 -0.53
N LEU A 102 -24.46 5.82 0.65
CA LEU A 102 -23.07 5.79 1.04
C LEU A 102 -22.75 4.44 1.69
N ALA A 103 -21.85 3.67 1.10
CA ALA A 103 -21.43 2.39 1.66
C ALA A 103 -20.11 2.54 2.40
N ILE A 104 -20.08 2.15 3.68
CA ILE A 104 -18.90 2.30 4.56
C ILE A 104 -18.31 0.94 4.87
N SER A 105 -16.99 0.82 4.71
CA SER A 105 -16.19 -0.27 5.24
C SER A 105 -15.05 0.26 6.10
N VAL A 106 -14.74 -0.47 7.16
CA VAL A 106 -13.61 -0.18 8.04
C VAL A 106 -12.78 -1.44 8.11
N THR A 107 -11.49 -1.31 7.87
CA THR A 107 -10.56 -2.42 7.95
C THR A 107 -9.46 -2.07 8.93
N LEU A 108 -9.12 -3.00 9.81
CA LEU A 108 -7.98 -2.93 10.70
C LEU A 108 -6.89 -3.81 10.12
N SER A 109 -5.72 -3.26 9.84
CA SER A 109 -4.62 -4.00 9.24
C SER A 109 -3.35 -3.87 10.05
N GLY A 110 -2.56 -4.94 10.16
CA GLY A 110 -1.28 -4.89 10.85
C GLY A 110 -0.55 -6.22 10.89
N PRO A 111 0.60 -6.29 11.58
CA PRO A 111 1.43 -7.48 11.64
C PRO A 111 0.72 -8.65 12.35
N ARG A 112 0.85 -9.88 11.83
CA ARG A 112 0.33 -11.10 12.48
C ARG A 112 0.86 -11.36 13.89
N SER A 113 2.06 -10.83 14.18
CA SER A 113 2.72 -10.95 15.48
C SER A 113 2.31 -9.83 16.44
N SER A 114 1.36 -8.96 16.09
CA SER A 114 0.87 -7.91 16.97
C SER A 114 0.24 -8.56 18.21
N SER A 115 0.84 -8.35 19.37
CA SER A 115 0.26 -8.73 20.66
C SER A 115 -0.01 -7.46 21.45
N CYS A 116 -1.26 -7.02 21.47
CA CYS A 116 -1.68 -5.93 22.35
C CYS A 116 -1.47 -6.37 23.81
N GLN A 117 -0.71 -5.61 24.61
CA GLN A 117 -0.86 -5.68 26.07
C GLN A 117 -2.19 -5.02 26.42
N ASP A 118 -3.07 -5.76 27.09
CA ASP A 118 -4.41 -5.37 27.59
C ASP A 118 -4.80 -3.93 27.22
N SER A 119 -5.43 -3.76 26.06
CA SER A 119 -5.98 -2.49 25.65
C SER A 119 -7.01 -2.05 26.68
N THR A 120 -6.67 -1.06 27.50
CA THR A 120 -7.56 -0.53 28.55
C THR A 120 -8.61 0.43 27.98
N GLY A 121 -8.87 0.37 26.66
CA GLY A 121 -9.79 1.28 25.97
C GLY A 121 -10.89 0.49 25.30
N SER A 122 -11.98 0.23 26.04
CA SER A 122 -13.30 -0.06 25.46
C SER A 122 -13.97 1.21 24.94
N ASP A 123 -13.19 2.23 24.62
CA ASP A 123 -13.70 3.52 24.20
C ASP A 123 -14.12 3.40 22.74
N GLU A 124 -15.35 3.82 22.50
CA GLU A 124 -15.95 3.99 21.19
C GLU A 124 -14.96 4.66 20.21
N ILE A 125 -14.69 4.00 19.08
CA ILE A 125 -13.81 4.55 18.05
C ILE A 125 -14.66 5.36 17.08
N TRP A 126 -14.46 6.67 17.09
CA TRP A 126 -15.06 7.59 16.12
C TRP A 126 -14.04 7.89 15.01
N LEU A 127 -14.41 7.58 13.77
CA LEU A 127 -13.59 7.84 12.58
C LEU A 127 -14.22 8.94 11.74
N ASP A 128 -13.42 9.93 11.37
CA ASP A 128 -13.83 10.98 10.45
C ASP A 128 -13.80 10.45 9.01
N VAL A 129 -14.88 10.71 8.28
CA VAL A 129 -15.05 10.34 6.88
C VAL A 129 -15.15 11.62 6.08
N LEU A 130 -14.19 11.85 5.19
CA LEU A 130 -14.25 12.93 4.23
C LEU A 130 -15.05 12.48 3.00
N LEU A 131 -16.07 13.26 2.65
CA LEU A 131 -16.95 13.02 1.52
C LEU A 131 -16.54 13.91 0.33
N GLN A 132 -16.77 13.41 -0.88
CA GLN A 132 -16.60 14.15 -2.13
C GLN A 132 -17.76 15.12 -2.36
N ASP A 133 -18.97 14.69 -2.01
CA ASP A 133 -20.19 15.49 -2.05
C ASP A 133 -20.74 15.70 -0.64
N PRO A 134 -21.44 16.82 -0.37
CA PRO A 134 -22.05 17.06 0.93
C PRO A 134 -22.95 15.89 1.35
N PHE A 135 -22.98 15.57 2.65
CA PHE A 135 -23.72 14.42 3.17
C PHE A 135 -25.20 14.43 2.76
N ALA A 136 -25.85 15.61 2.79
CA ALA A 136 -27.22 15.83 2.30
C ALA A 136 -28.28 14.81 2.76
N ASP A 137 -28.13 14.27 3.99
CA ASP A 137 -28.98 13.23 4.57
C ASP A 137 -29.10 11.95 3.69
N ARG A 138 -28.02 11.60 2.97
CA ARG A 138 -27.90 10.34 2.23
C ARG A 138 -28.01 9.14 3.17
N THR A 139 -28.56 8.03 2.68
CA THR A 139 -28.66 6.80 3.46
C THR A 139 -27.29 6.15 3.57
N ILE A 140 -26.89 5.73 4.77
CA ILE A 140 -25.60 5.09 4.98
C ILE A 140 -25.81 3.61 5.24
N PHE A 141 -25.06 2.77 4.54
CA PHE A 141 -25.08 1.33 4.70
C PHE A 141 -23.70 0.79 5.04
N ARG A 142 -23.67 -0.33 5.75
CA ARG A 142 -22.45 -1.10 5.96
C ARG A 142 -22.14 -1.89 4.70
N SER A 143 -20.92 -1.79 4.20
CA SER A 143 -20.50 -2.53 3.00
C SER A 143 -20.47 -4.06 3.22
N ILE A 144 -20.40 -4.53 4.48
CA ILE A 144 -20.25 -5.95 4.81
C ILE A 144 -21.55 -6.75 4.64
N ASP A 145 -22.68 -6.16 5.04
CA ASP A 145 -23.99 -6.84 5.08
C ASP A 145 -25.13 -6.01 4.48
N GLY A 146 -24.87 -4.76 4.10
CA GLY A 146 -25.88 -3.85 3.54
C GLY A 146 -26.88 -3.33 4.57
N GLU A 147 -26.65 -3.53 5.87
CA GLU A 147 -27.52 -2.95 6.89
C GLU A 147 -27.34 -1.43 6.96
N GLU A 148 -28.45 -0.72 7.17
CA GLU A 148 -28.46 0.72 7.35
C GLU A 148 -27.81 1.08 8.69
N LEU A 149 -26.89 2.04 8.67
CA LEU A 149 -26.28 2.57 9.88
C LEU A 149 -27.25 3.51 10.59
N LEU A 150 -27.36 3.34 11.90
CA LEU A 150 -28.21 4.19 12.73
C LEU A 150 -27.53 5.54 12.98
N ARG A 151 -28.31 6.61 12.86
CA ARG A 151 -27.88 7.95 13.26
C ARG A 151 -27.83 8.06 14.78
N ILE A 152 -26.64 8.30 15.32
CA ILE A 152 -26.39 8.56 16.73
C ILE A 152 -26.46 10.08 16.95
N ARG A 153 -27.04 10.48 18.09
CA ARG A 153 -27.30 11.89 18.42
C ARG A 153 -26.18 12.51 19.25
#